data_AF-A0A7Y2C2Z2-F1
#
_entry.id   AF-A0A7Y2C2Z2-F1
#
_cell.length_a   1.000
_cell.length_b   1.000
_cell.length_c   1.000
_cell.angle_alpha   90.00
_cell.angle_beta   90.00
_cell.angle_gamma   90.00
#
_symmetry.space_group_name_H-M   'P 1'
#
loop_
_entity.id
_entity.type
_entity.pdbx_description
1 polymer ?
#
loop_
_entity_poly.entity_id
_entity_poly.type
_entity_poly.pdbx_seq_one_letter_code
_entity_poly.pdbx_strand_id
1 'polypeptide(L)'
;MENVTQINGSEIQNLITKFYYKENNLCFQILLHFGLDRTIPFQEFTDYAEYKKVYNDLLAVKNNDKTLDVPVEGSKVRKYASA
;
A
#
# COMPACT_ATOMS: atom_id res chain seq x y z
N MET A 1 -7.65 -13.09 13.70
CA MET A 1 -6.79 -13.52 12.58
C MET A 1 -7.03 -12.53 11.46
N GLU A 2 -6.05 -11.69 11.16
CA GLU A 2 -6.14 -10.82 9.97
C GLU A 2 -6.06 -11.72 8.74
N ASN A 3 -7.05 -11.60 7.85
CA ASN A 3 -6.99 -12.29 6.57
C ASN A 3 -5.89 -11.63 5.75
N VAL A 4 -4.87 -12.39 5.32
CA VAL A 4 -3.83 -11.94 4.39
C VAL A 4 -3.97 -12.68 3.06
N THR A 5 -3.67 -12.02 1.96
CA THR A 5 -3.54 -12.59 0.61
C THR A 5 -2.10 -12.42 0.18
N GLN A 6 -1.56 -13.43 -0.50
CA GLN A 6 -0.25 -13.35 -1.11
C GLN A 6 -0.35 -12.77 -2.52
N ILE A 7 0.51 -11.81 -2.82
CA ILE A 7 0.73 -11.28 -4.16
C ILE A 7 2.21 -11.39 -4.50
N ASN A 8 2.54 -11.61 -5.77
CA ASN A 8 3.90 -11.54 -6.25
C ASN A 8 4.27 -10.12 -6.65
N GLY A 9 5.57 -9.82 -6.63
CA GLY A 9 6.09 -8.50 -6.99
C GLY A 9 5.70 -8.07 -8.40
N SER A 10 5.62 -9.01 -9.35
CA SER A 10 5.15 -8.79 -10.73
C SER A 10 3.69 -8.35 -10.83
N GLU A 11 2.87 -8.64 -9.82
CA GLU A 11 1.47 -8.20 -9.77
C GLU A 11 1.37 -6.73 -9.31
N ILE A 12 2.39 -6.19 -8.64
CA ILE A 12 2.45 -4.81 -8.17
C ILE A 12 2.76 -3.88 -9.35
N GLN A 13 1.72 -3.20 -9.85
CA GLN A 13 1.86 -2.23 -10.91
C GLN A 13 2.45 -0.92 -10.39
N ASN A 14 1.87 -0.36 -9.33
CA ASN A 14 2.31 0.91 -8.75
C ASN A 14 2.41 0.85 -7.23
N LEU A 15 3.42 1.55 -6.70
CA LEU A 15 3.50 1.95 -5.30
C LEU A 15 3.18 3.43 -5.26
N ILE A 16 2.09 3.81 -4.58
CA ILE A 16 1.63 5.19 -4.52
C ILE A 16 1.79 5.70 -3.10
N THR A 17 2.39 6.87 -2.95
CA THR A 17 2.48 7.54 -1.65
C THR A 17 1.42 8.61 -1.55
N LYS A 18 0.54 8.47 -0.55
CA LYS A 18 -0.44 9.48 -0.19
C LYS A 18 0.07 10.26 1.02
N PHE A 19 0.22 11.56 0.86
CA PHE A 19 0.58 12.49 1.92
C PHE A 19 -0.67 13.18 2.45
N TYR A 20 -0.85 13.24 3.76
CA TYR A 20 -1.97 13.97 4.38
C TYR A 20 -1.63 14.35 5.82
N TYR A 21 -2.40 15.28 6.38
CA TYR A 21 -2.35 15.59 7.80
C TYR A 21 -3.44 14.83 8.55
N LYS A 22 -3.09 14.29 9.71
CA LYS A 22 -4.03 13.68 10.67
C LYS A 22 -3.61 14.12 12.07
N GLU A 23 -4.53 14.78 12.79
CA GLU A 23 -4.26 15.31 14.14
C GLU A 23 -2.97 16.18 14.19
N ASN A 24 -2.80 17.06 13.19
CA ASN A 24 -1.62 17.92 13.00
C ASN A 24 -0.29 17.21 12.74
N ASN A 25 -0.28 15.89 12.53
CA ASN A 25 0.90 15.14 12.11
C ASN A 25 0.87 14.92 10.59
N LEU A 26 2.01 15.13 9.92
CA LEU A 26 2.19 14.73 8.53
C LEU A 26 2.30 13.20 8.47
N CYS A 27 1.38 12.57 7.75
CA CYS A 27 1.33 11.13 7.54
C CYS A 27 1.73 10.77 6.11
N PHE A 28 2.41 9.63 5.98
CA PHE A 28 2.80 9.00 4.74
C PHE A 28 2.09 7.65 4.67
N GLN A 29 1.19 7.46 3.71
CA GLN A 29 0.52 6.17 3.51
C GLN A 29 0.95 5.57 2.19
N ILE A 30 1.40 4.30 2.24
CA ILE A 30 1.71 3.52 1.06
C ILE A 30 0.43 2.83 0.60
N LEU A 31 0.08 3.01 -0.67
CA LEU A 31 -0.98 2.29 -1.35
C LEU A 31 -0.35 1.34 -2.38
N LEU A 32 -0.78 0.08 -2.37
CA LEU A 32 -0.37 -0.92 -3.35
C LEU A 32 -1.42 -1.01 -4.44
N HIS A 33 -1.01 -0.77 -5.69
CA HIS A 33 -1.84 -0.97 -6.85
C HIS A 33 -1.43 -2.25 -7.58
N PHE A 34 -2.35 -3.19 -7.73
CA PHE A 34 -2.13 -4.48 -8.38
C PHE A 34 -3.38 -4.98 -9.11
N GLY A 35 -3.19 -5.88 -10.07
CA GLY A 35 -4.28 -6.37 -10.92
C GLY A 35 -4.93 -5.26 -11.77
N LEU A 36 -6.16 -5.47 -12.24
CA LEU A 36 -6.78 -4.54 -13.20
C LEU A 36 -7.20 -3.20 -12.60
N ASP A 37 -7.53 -3.12 -11.30
CA ASP A 37 -8.03 -1.89 -10.66
C ASP A 37 -7.98 -1.93 -9.12
N ARG A 38 -7.16 -2.80 -8.50
CA ARG A 38 -7.14 -2.92 -7.04
C ARG A 38 -6.08 -2.02 -6.46
N THR A 39 -6.49 -1.08 -5.62
CA THR A 39 -5.60 -0.25 -4.81
C THR A 39 -5.97 -0.44 -3.36
N ILE A 40 -5.05 -0.97 -2.55
CA ILE A 40 -5.28 -1.17 -1.11
C ILE A 40 -4.30 -0.33 -0.28
N PRO A 41 -4.71 0.14 0.90
CA PRO A 41 -3.79 0.70 1.87
C PRO A 41 -2.91 -0.41 2.45
N PHE A 42 -1.60 -0.21 2.42
CA PHE A 42 -0.64 -1.14 3.02
C PHE A 42 -0.27 -0.73 4.44
N GLN A 43 0.25 0.50 4.60
CA GLN A 43 0.70 1.00 5.90
C GLN A 43 0.72 2.54 5.94
N GLU A 44 0.47 3.10 7.12
CA GLU A 44 0.55 4.54 7.45
C GLU A 44 1.76 4.76 8.38
N PHE A 45 2.50 5.84 8.14
CA PHE A 45 3.67 6.25 8.92
C PHE A 45 3.58 7.74 9.26
N THR A 46 4.11 8.12 10.42
CA THR A 46 4.37 9.52 10.78
C THR A 46 5.86 9.86 10.73
N ASP A 47 6.73 8.84 10.73
CA ASP A 47 8.18 8.97 10.56
C ASP A 47 8.58 8.73 9.10
N TYR A 48 9.33 9.67 8.52
CA TYR A 48 9.75 9.60 7.13
C TYR A 48 10.84 8.54 6.88
N ALA A 49 11.75 8.30 7.83
CA ALA A 49 12.80 7.30 7.69
C ALA A 49 12.21 5.88 7.71
N GLU A 50 11.22 5.63 8.57
CA GLU A 50 10.48 4.37 8.59
C GLU A 50 9.72 4.14 7.28
N TYR A 51 8.95 5.15 6.84
CA TYR A 51 8.27 5.12 5.55
C TYR A 51 9.23 4.79 4.40
N LYS A 52 10.37 5.49 4.33
CA LYS A 52 11.33 5.33 3.24
C LYS A 52 11.95 3.94 3.22
N LYS A 53 12.24 3.36 4.40
CA LYS A 53 12.73 1.99 4.51
C LYS A 53 11.72 1.00 3.94
N VAL A 54 10.47 1.05 4.41
CA VAL A 54 9.42 0.12 3.97
C VAL A 54 9.12 0.30 2.47
N TYR A 55 9.08 1.53 1.97
CA TYR A 55 8.88 1.81 0.55
C TYR A 55 9.99 1.19 -0.32
N ASN A 56 11.25 1.30 0.10
CA ASN A 56 12.38 0.70 -0.61
C ASN A 56 12.33 -0.84 -0.57
N ASP A 57 11.91 -1.42 0.56
CA ASP A 57 11.74 -2.86 0.68
C ASP A 57 10.64 -3.36 -0.28
N LEU A 58 9.52 -2.64 -0.38
CA LEU A 58 8.44 -2.93 -1.34
C LEU A 58 8.89 -2.77 -2.80
N LEU A 59 9.70 -1.77 -3.11
CA LEU A 59 10.32 -1.64 -4.43
C LEU A 59 11.22 -2.83 -4.74
N ALA A 60 12.02 -3.31 -3.78
CA ALA A 60 12.85 -4.48 -3.96
C ALA A 60 12.00 -5.75 -4.15
N VAL A 61 10.88 -5.88 -3.45
CA VAL A 61 9.92 -6.97 -3.66
C VAL A 61 9.36 -6.94 -5.08
N LYS A 62 8.89 -5.78 -5.54
CA LYS A 62 8.40 -5.57 -6.91
C LYS A 62 9.45 -5.93 -7.96
N ASN A 63 10.66 -5.38 -7.83
CA ASN A 63 11.73 -5.51 -8.83
C ASN A 63 12.34 -6.91 -8.90
N ASN A 64 12.30 -7.66 -7.79
CA ASN A 64 12.84 -9.02 -7.72
C ASN A 64 11.74 -10.09 -7.77
N ASP A 65 10.50 -9.71 -8.09
CA ASP A 65 9.33 -10.59 -8.16
C ASP A 65 9.17 -11.50 -6.93
N LYS A 66 9.36 -10.91 -5.73
CA LYS A 66 9.21 -11.64 -4.46
C LYS A 66 7.74 -11.65 -4.03
N THR A 67 7.37 -12.67 -3.27
CA THR A 67 6.04 -12.76 -2.67
C THR A 67 5.90 -11.81 -1.48
N LEU A 68 4.74 -11.18 -1.36
CA LEU A 68 4.36 -10.26 -0.30
C LEU A 68 3.00 -10.67 0.28
N ASP A 69 2.92 -10.72 1.60
CA ASP A 69 1.64 -10.83 2.29
C ASP A 69 1.00 -9.45 2.39
N VAL A 70 -0.18 -9.30 1.81
CA VAL A 70 -0.99 -8.08 1.89
C VAL A 70 -2.29 -8.35 2.66
N PRO A 71 -2.78 -7.40 3.47
CA PRO A 71 -4.07 -7.56 4.15
C PRO A 71 -5.20 -7.69 3.12
N VAL A 72 -6.06 -8.71 3.28
CA VAL A 72 -7.28 -8.87 2.48
C VAL A 72 -8.26 -7.78 2.89
N GLU A 73 -8.64 -6.93 1.94
CA GLU A 73 -9.45 -5.76 2.24
C GLU A 73 -10.85 -6.14 2.74
N GLY A 74 -11.12 -5.80 4.00
CA GLY A 74 -12.43 -5.77 4.67
C GLY A 74 -12.78 -4.39 5.25
N SER A 75 -12.06 -3.33 4.87
CA SER A 75 -12.18 -2.00 5.48
C SER A 75 -12.40 -0.90 4.44
N LYS A 76 -13.64 -0.83 3.93
CA LYS A 76 -14.27 0.33 3.26
C LYS A 76 -13.48 0.95 2.08
N VAL A 77 -13.53 0.29 0.93
CA VAL A 77 -13.46 0.99 -0.36
C VAL A 77 -14.69 1.91 -0.45
N ARG A 78 -14.51 3.21 -0.20
CA ARG A 78 -15.46 4.22 -0.68
C ARG A 78 -15.39 4.18 -2.20
N LYS A 79 -16.38 3.54 -2.84
CA LYS A 79 -16.67 3.75 -4.25
C LYS A 79 -16.83 5.27 -4.44
N TYR A 80 -15.93 5.91 -5.17
CA TYR A 80 -16.27 7.19 -5.76
C TYR A 80 -17.30 6.90 -6.85
N ALA A 81 -18.54 7.29 -6.59
CA ALA A 81 -19.58 7.29 -7.61
C ALA A 81 -19.22 8.38 -8.62
N SER A 82 -19.05 8.00 -9.88
CA SER A 82 -19.03 8.93 -11.00
C SER A 82 -20.45 9.52 -11.14
N ALA A 83 -20.54 10.85 -11.11
CA ALA A 83 -21.74 11.60 -11.47
C ALA A 83 -21.91 11.66 -12.99
#